data_AF-A0A4Q5WSR8-F1
#
_entry.id   AF-A0A4Q5WSR8-F1
#
_cell.length_a   1.000
_cell.length_b   1.000
_cell.length_c   1.000
_cell.angle_alpha   90.00
_cell.angle_beta   90.00
_cell.angle_gamma   90.00
#
_symmetry.space_group_name_H-M   'P 1'
#
loop_
_entity.id
_entity.type
_entity.pdbx_description
1 polymer ?
#
loop_
_entity_poly.entity_id
_entity_poly.type
_entity_poly.pdbx_seq_one_letter_code
_entity_poly.pdbx_strand_id
1 'polypeptide(L)'
;MQLMLPLQIPDPGVRIAQSDGILSIGSCFTEHIGTALGDLKFRVLQNPNGILFDPASVCRSLLSYIANSPYGENDLFQLHEVWHSWNHHSRFSGTGKAAVLDGINAAQSAAHDFLKDAGWLIITLGSSFSYRLLDEKTRPETPLALSGGVANCHRAPAGWFRKHMLSIDETVAALDNTVHQLFRFNPRLRIIFTVSPVRHIRDGVVDNNRSKARLLEAVHHLVAKFDKLYYFPSYELVVDILRDHRFYAEDLVHPNYQATGFVLEHFLKTYTSGETRSLLEELRMLNIARKHKASFPDTGAHRRFMEAQLAKALALQEAHPE
;
A
#
# COMPACT_ATOMS: atom_id res chain seq x y z
N MET A 1 11.37 -9.89 -32.99
CA MET A 1 11.42 -10.66 -31.72
C MET A 1 10.55 -9.92 -30.72
N GLN A 2 9.51 -10.55 -30.17
CA GLN A 2 8.68 -9.94 -29.14
C GLN A 2 9.43 -10.04 -27.80
N LEU A 3 9.87 -8.90 -27.26
CA LEU A 3 10.72 -8.84 -26.06
C LEU A 3 9.94 -8.90 -24.74
N MET A 4 8.61 -8.71 -24.79
CA MET A 4 7.72 -8.75 -23.63
C MET A 4 6.69 -9.86 -23.81
N LEU A 5 6.48 -10.67 -22.77
CA LEU A 5 5.40 -11.65 -22.80
C LEU A 5 4.03 -10.95 -22.83
N PRO A 6 3.04 -11.52 -23.53
CA PRO A 6 1.67 -11.08 -23.35
C PRO A 6 1.19 -11.42 -21.94
N LEU A 7 0.68 -10.41 -21.22
CA LEU A 7 -0.06 -10.61 -19.97
C LEU A 7 -1.46 -10.02 -20.17
N GLN A 8 -2.46 -10.88 -20.12
CA GLN A 8 -3.85 -10.46 -20.17
C GLN A 8 -4.34 -10.25 -18.74
N ILE A 9 -4.54 -8.98 -18.37
CA ILE A 9 -5.20 -8.62 -17.12
C ILE A 9 -6.71 -8.69 -17.38
N PRO A 10 -7.47 -9.54 -16.66
CA PRO A 10 -8.92 -9.61 -16.84
C PRO A 10 -9.57 -8.24 -16.61
N ASP A 11 -10.55 -7.89 -17.44
CA ASP A 11 -11.34 -6.69 -17.18
C ASP A 11 -12.20 -6.94 -15.91
N PRO A 12 -12.03 -6.12 -14.85
CA PRO A 12 -12.79 -6.32 -13.62
C PRO A 12 -14.30 -5.99 -13.77
N GLY A 13 -14.73 -5.41 -14.90
CA GLY A 13 -16.11 -4.97 -15.14
C GLY A 13 -16.54 -3.74 -14.33
N VAL A 14 -15.63 -3.18 -13.53
CA VAL A 14 -15.82 -2.01 -12.67
C VAL A 14 -14.66 -1.04 -12.86
N ARG A 15 -14.88 0.25 -12.59
CA ARG A 15 -13.86 1.29 -12.72
C ARG A 15 -13.81 2.15 -11.45
N ILE A 16 -12.61 2.62 -11.14
CA ILE A 16 -12.30 3.64 -10.15
C ILE A 16 -12.61 4.99 -10.80
N ALA A 17 -13.56 5.72 -10.23
CA ALA A 17 -13.79 7.12 -10.55
C ALA A 17 -12.74 8.00 -9.86
N GLN A 18 -12.50 9.21 -10.37
CA GLN A 18 -11.52 10.12 -9.76
C GLN A 18 -11.90 10.47 -8.30
N SER A 19 -13.20 10.61 -8.02
CA SER A 19 -13.72 10.98 -6.70
C SER A 19 -13.86 9.80 -5.73
N ASP A 20 -13.61 8.57 -6.19
CA ASP A 20 -13.58 7.41 -5.31
C ASP A 20 -12.45 7.54 -4.28
N GLY A 21 -12.78 7.30 -3.01
CA GLY A 21 -11.78 7.13 -1.96
C GLY A 21 -11.04 5.80 -2.12
N ILE A 22 -9.71 5.85 -2.17
CA ILE A 22 -8.81 4.69 -2.25
C ILE A 22 -8.00 4.59 -0.96
N LEU A 23 -8.28 3.58 -0.13
CA LEU A 23 -7.36 3.20 0.95
C LEU A 23 -6.36 2.19 0.40
N SER A 24 -5.07 2.42 0.58
CA SER A 24 -4.03 1.47 0.16
C SER A 24 -3.20 1.03 1.36
N ILE A 25 -3.00 -0.26 1.55
CA ILE A 25 -2.26 -0.85 2.67
C ILE A 25 -1.30 -1.94 2.21
N GLY A 26 -0.13 -2.06 2.83
CA GLY A 26 0.82 -3.13 2.58
C GLY A 26 2.27 -2.66 2.45
N SER A 27 3.01 -3.32 1.55
CA SER A 27 4.47 -3.17 1.42
C SER A 27 4.92 -1.76 1.02
N CYS A 28 6.22 -1.48 0.99
CA CYS A 28 6.76 -0.20 0.47
C CYS A 28 6.28 0.13 -0.96
N PHE A 29 5.97 -0.88 -1.77
CA PHE A 29 5.38 -0.69 -3.10
C PHE A 29 4.04 0.06 -3.06
N THR A 30 3.26 -0.11 -1.99
CA THR A 30 2.03 0.65 -1.75
C THR A 30 2.28 2.16 -1.70
N GLU A 31 3.36 2.61 -1.07
CA GLU A 31 3.65 4.04 -0.92
C GLU A 31 4.01 4.66 -2.27
N HIS A 32 4.74 3.94 -3.14
CA HIS A 32 5.06 4.41 -4.49
C HIS A 32 3.81 4.56 -5.37
N ILE A 33 2.98 3.50 -5.46
CA ILE A 33 1.76 3.53 -6.27
C ILE A 33 0.76 4.53 -5.70
N GLY A 34 0.58 4.53 -4.38
CA GLY A 34 -0.29 5.48 -3.71
C GLY A 34 0.13 6.91 -3.98
N THR A 35 1.41 7.26 -3.80
CA THR A 35 1.91 8.61 -4.06
C THR A 35 1.63 9.03 -5.49
N ALA A 36 1.83 8.12 -6.45
CA ALA A 36 1.53 8.40 -7.85
C ALA A 36 0.03 8.62 -8.11
N LEU A 37 -0.86 7.87 -7.44
CA LEU A 37 -2.31 8.11 -7.48
C LEU A 37 -2.68 9.46 -6.85
N GLY A 38 -2.04 9.84 -5.74
CA GLY A 38 -2.26 11.14 -5.11
C GLY A 38 -1.75 12.33 -5.95
N ASP A 39 -0.61 12.17 -6.63
CA ASP A 39 -0.12 13.15 -7.63
C ASP A 39 -1.15 13.33 -8.76
N LEU A 40 -1.83 12.25 -9.13
CA LEU A 40 -2.96 12.21 -10.08
C LEU A 40 -4.30 12.67 -9.49
N LYS A 41 -4.30 13.27 -8.29
CA LYS A 41 -5.48 13.84 -7.61
C LYS A 41 -6.57 12.84 -7.24
N PHE A 42 -6.29 11.54 -7.22
CA PHE A 42 -7.17 10.62 -6.52
C PHE A 42 -7.19 10.93 -5.02
N ARG A 43 -8.35 10.73 -4.39
CA ARG A 43 -8.47 10.77 -2.94
C ARG A 43 -7.88 9.49 -2.35
N VAL A 44 -6.63 9.53 -1.89
CA VAL A 44 -5.91 8.35 -1.39
C VAL A 44 -5.50 8.49 0.08
N LEU A 45 -5.77 7.46 0.88
CA LEU A 45 -5.15 7.27 2.20
C LEU A 45 -4.22 6.06 2.16
N GLN A 46 -2.96 6.23 2.57
CA GLN A 46 -1.92 5.21 2.39
C GLN A 46 -1.32 4.75 3.71
N ASN A 47 -1.25 3.44 3.87
CA ASN A 47 -0.55 2.74 4.93
C ASN A 47 -0.78 3.41 6.29
N PRO A 48 -1.98 3.44 6.88
CA PRO A 48 -2.20 4.20 8.12
C PRO A 48 -1.36 3.69 9.30
N ASN A 49 -0.93 2.42 9.29
CA ASN A 49 0.07 1.87 10.25
C ASN A 49 1.53 1.95 9.76
N GLY A 50 1.75 2.54 8.59
CA GLY A 50 3.00 2.48 7.82
C GLY A 50 3.13 1.17 7.05
N ILE A 51 4.36 0.88 6.59
CA ILE A 51 4.62 -0.28 5.74
C ILE A 51 4.38 -1.58 6.51
N LEU A 52 3.55 -2.46 5.94
CA LEU A 52 3.24 -3.79 6.45
C LEU A 52 3.56 -4.83 5.38
N PHE A 53 4.19 -5.94 5.77
CA PHE A 53 4.59 -6.97 4.80
C PHE A 53 3.70 -8.20 4.85
N ASP A 54 3.38 -8.68 6.06
CA ASP A 54 2.69 -9.95 6.23
C ASP A 54 1.17 -9.84 6.31
N PRO A 55 0.43 -10.84 5.79
CA PRO A 55 -1.02 -10.87 5.84
C PRO A 55 -1.60 -10.66 7.25
N ALA A 56 -0.97 -11.22 8.29
CA ALA A 56 -1.48 -11.13 9.65
C ALA A 56 -1.45 -9.69 10.18
N SER A 57 -0.35 -8.97 9.95
CA SER A 57 -0.24 -7.55 10.31
C SER A 57 -1.23 -6.67 9.53
N VAL A 58 -1.37 -6.90 8.22
CA VAL A 58 -2.35 -6.18 7.38
C VAL A 58 -3.78 -6.40 7.88
N CYS A 59 -4.16 -7.66 8.14
CA CYS A 59 -5.49 -8.00 8.64
C CYS A 59 -5.77 -7.33 9.98
N ARG A 60 -4.82 -7.38 10.92
CA ARG A 60 -4.96 -6.72 12.22
C ARG A 60 -5.17 -5.22 12.08
N SER A 61 -4.39 -4.54 11.26
CA SER A 61 -4.55 -3.10 11.06
C SER A 61 -5.93 -2.76 10.49
N LEU A 62 -6.41 -3.51 9.50
CA LEU A 62 -7.76 -3.32 8.94
C LEU A 62 -8.86 -3.55 9.98
N LEU A 63 -8.77 -4.62 10.77
CA LEU A 63 -9.71 -4.89 11.86
C LEU A 63 -9.66 -3.80 12.94
N SER A 64 -8.47 -3.28 13.24
CA SER A 64 -8.28 -2.13 14.14
C SER A 64 -9.03 -0.91 13.61
N TYR A 65 -8.92 -0.59 12.33
CA TYR A 65 -9.67 0.53 11.71
C TYR A 65 -11.17 0.35 11.86
N ILE A 66 -11.70 -0.84 11.63
CA ILE A 66 -13.13 -1.13 11.79
C ILE A 66 -13.57 -0.88 13.24
N ALA A 67 -12.81 -1.40 14.21
CA ALA A 67 -13.13 -1.30 15.64
C ALA A 67 -12.97 0.13 16.19
N ASN A 68 -12.13 0.95 15.56
CA ASN A 68 -11.74 2.29 16.01
C ASN A 68 -11.33 2.37 17.50
N SER A 69 -10.65 1.33 17.98
CA SER A 69 -10.21 1.28 19.37
C SER A 69 -8.94 2.12 19.55
N PRO A 70 -8.91 3.07 20.50
CA PRO A 70 -7.73 3.90 20.72
C PRO A 70 -6.60 3.07 21.32
N TYR A 71 -5.38 3.33 20.87
CA TYR A 71 -4.15 2.82 21.46
C TYR A 71 -3.84 3.58 22.75
N GLY A 72 -3.49 2.84 23.79
CA GLY A 72 -3.09 3.34 25.09
C GLY A 72 -1.59 3.25 25.34
N GLU A 73 -1.16 3.80 26.48
CA GLU A 73 0.24 3.80 26.90
C GLU A 73 0.90 2.41 26.99
N ASN A 74 0.11 1.37 27.24
CA ASN A 74 0.56 -0.01 27.36
C ASN A 74 0.66 -0.72 26.00
N ASP A 75 0.28 -0.06 24.91
CA ASP A 75 0.53 -0.51 23.54
C ASP A 75 1.90 -0.09 23.01
N LEU A 76 2.61 0.73 23.78
CA LEU A 76 3.95 1.19 23.47
C LEU A 76 5.00 0.49 24.31
N PHE A 77 6.17 0.33 23.72
CA PHE A 77 7.37 -0.10 24.42
C PHE A 77 8.52 0.84 24.08
N GLN A 78 9.49 0.95 24.99
CA GLN A 78 10.68 1.76 24.77
C GLN A 78 11.86 0.86 24.39
N LEU A 79 12.59 1.23 23.35
CA LEU A 79 13.83 0.58 22.94
C LEU A 79 14.80 1.65 22.44
N HIS A 80 16.03 1.65 22.95
CA HIS A 80 17.04 2.69 22.62
C HIS A 80 16.49 4.12 22.77
N GLU A 81 15.82 4.40 23.90
CA GLU A 81 15.25 5.71 24.24
C GLU A 81 14.11 6.19 23.31
N VAL A 82 13.66 5.35 22.38
CA VAL A 82 12.58 5.64 21.44
C VAL A 82 11.34 4.80 21.80
N TRP A 83 10.17 5.42 21.75
CA TRP A 83 8.88 4.76 21.92
C TRP A 83 8.38 4.19 20.59
N HIS A 84 7.95 2.93 20.63
CA HIS A 84 7.55 2.15 19.48
C HIS A 84 6.23 1.43 19.75
N SER A 85 5.53 1.04 18.68
CA SER A 85 4.41 0.10 18.74
C SER A 85 4.71 -1.09 17.84
N TRP A 86 4.50 -2.31 18.35
CA TRP A 86 4.66 -3.54 17.56
C TRP A 86 3.71 -3.61 16.36
N ASN A 87 2.64 -2.81 16.38
CA ASN A 87 1.61 -2.76 15.34
C ASN A 87 1.88 -1.68 14.27
N HIS A 88 2.96 -0.89 14.42
CA HIS A 88 3.23 0.26 13.56
C HIS A 88 4.65 0.26 13.01
N HIS A 89 4.81 0.83 11.82
CA HIS A 89 6.10 1.10 11.23
C HIS A 89 6.90 2.12 12.06
N SER A 90 8.23 2.09 11.93
CA SER A 90 9.13 2.98 12.67
C SER A 90 8.89 4.48 12.44
N ARG A 91 8.17 4.86 11.38
CA ARG A 91 7.77 6.26 11.11
C ARG A 91 6.87 6.85 12.20
N PHE A 92 6.17 6.01 12.96
CA PHE A 92 5.37 6.42 14.11
C PHE A 92 6.17 6.46 15.42
N SER A 93 7.45 6.06 15.37
CA SER A 93 8.28 6.01 16.58
C SER A 93 8.85 7.39 16.89
N GLY A 94 9.07 7.67 18.17
CA GLY A 94 9.57 8.97 18.60
C GLY A 94 10.03 8.96 20.06
N THR A 95 10.73 10.00 20.48
CA THR A 95 11.25 10.12 21.85
C THR A 95 10.18 10.56 22.86
N GLY A 96 9.10 11.19 22.39
CA GLY A 96 7.96 11.59 23.23
C GLY A 96 6.81 10.57 23.17
N LYS A 97 6.56 9.87 24.28
CA LYS A 97 5.50 8.84 24.38
C LYS A 97 4.12 9.36 23.98
N ALA A 98 3.72 10.52 24.51
CA ALA A 98 2.42 11.14 24.22
C ALA A 98 2.27 11.49 22.73
N ALA A 99 3.29 12.12 22.13
CA ALA A 99 3.27 12.46 20.71
C ALA A 99 3.19 11.21 19.80
N VAL A 100 3.84 10.11 20.19
CA VAL A 100 3.72 8.82 19.48
C VAL A 100 2.30 8.27 19.55
N LEU A 101 1.67 8.28 20.74
CA LEU A 101 0.27 7.86 20.89
C LEU A 101 -0.68 8.74 20.09
N ASP A 102 -0.51 10.07 20.15
CA ASP A 102 -1.35 11.01 19.42
C ASP A 102 -1.26 10.78 17.91
N GLY A 103 -0.05 10.57 17.39
CA GLY A 103 0.16 10.27 15.97
C GLY A 103 -0.48 8.94 15.53
N ILE A 104 -0.36 7.89 16.36
CA ILE A 104 -0.98 6.59 16.12
C ILE A 104 -2.51 6.71 16.13
N ASN A 105 -3.07 7.35 17.15
CA ASN A 105 -4.52 7.49 17.30
C ASN A 105 -5.14 8.41 16.24
N ALA A 106 -4.44 9.46 15.83
CA ALA A 106 -4.86 10.31 14.71
C ALA A 106 -4.90 9.51 13.39
N ALA A 107 -3.87 8.71 13.10
CA ALA A 107 -3.84 7.86 11.91
C ALA A 107 -4.94 6.78 11.93
N GLN A 108 -5.19 6.19 13.10
CA GLN A 108 -6.24 5.21 13.34
C GLN A 108 -7.63 5.81 13.10
N SER A 109 -7.93 6.99 13.66
CA SER A 109 -9.21 7.67 13.44
C SER A 109 -9.40 8.07 11.97
N ALA A 110 -8.35 8.62 11.34
CA ALA A 110 -8.39 8.97 9.93
C ALA A 110 -8.65 7.74 9.04
N ALA A 111 -8.05 6.60 9.36
CA ALA A 111 -8.28 5.35 8.65
C ALA A 111 -9.71 4.82 8.84
N HIS A 112 -10.23 4.85 10.06
CA HIS A 112 -11.59 4.47 10.36
C HIS A 112 -12.60 5.28 9.55
N ASP A 113 -12.49 6.61 9.59
CA ASP A 113 -13.41 7.50 8.89
C ASP A 113 -13.29 7.40 7.38
N PHE A 114 -12.06 7.31 6.86
CA PHE A 114 -11.85 7.14 5.43
C PHE A 114 -12.44 5.82 4.91
N LEU A 115 -12.30 4.73 5.67
CA LEU A 115 -12.75 3.39 5.27
C LEU A 115 -14.29 3.26 5.21
N LYS A 116 -15.04 4.09 5.95
CA LYS A 116 -16.52 4.15 5.87
C LYS A 116 -17.00 4.52 4.47
N ASP A 117 -16.31 5.47 3.85
CA ASP A 117 -16.72 6.06 2.56
C ASP A 117 -15.80 5.67 1.39
N ALA A 118 -14.73 4.92 1.64
CA ALA A 118 -13.85 4.42 0.59
C ALA A 118 -14.64 3.55 -0.40
N GLY A 119 -14.47 3.80 -1.70
CA GLY A 119 -14.96 2.92 -2.76
C GLY A 119 -14.04 1.72 -2.94
N TRP A 120 -12.75 1.90 -2.67
CA TRP A 120 -11.70 0.94 -2.97
C TRP A 120 -10.71 0.76 -1.83
N LEU A 121 -10.32 -0.50 -1.61
CA LEU A 121 -9.21 -0.90 -0.76
C LEU A 121 -8.19 -1.68 -1.59
N ILE A 122 -6.94 -1.22 -1.62
CA ILE A 122 -5.84 -1.92 -2.28
C ILE A 122 -4.98 -2.58 -1.20
N ILE A 123 -4.81 -3.91 -1.28
CA ILE A 123 -4.00 -4.69 -0.35
C ILE A 123 -2.78 -5.25 -1.09
N THR A 124 -1.60 -4.72 -0.77
CA THR A 124 -0.32 -5.14 -1.39
C THR A 124 0.49 -6.01 -0.44
N LEU A 125 0.39 -7.34 -0.56
CA LEU A 125 1.09 -8.27 0.33
C LEU A 125 2.57 -8.37 -0.03
N GLY A 126 3.44 -8.28 0.98
CA GLY A 126 4.89 -8.27 0.82
C GLY A 126 5.53 -9.65 1.02
N SER A 127 5.24 -10.30 2.15
CA SER A 127 5.85 -11.58 2.52
C SER A 127 4.92 -12.42 3.38
N SER A 128 4.92 -13.74 3.21
CA SER A 128 4.31 -14.69 4.12
C SER A 128 5.07 -14.85 5.46
N PHE A 129 6.23 -14.22 5.64
CA PHE A 129 6.97 -14.28 6.90
C PHE A 129 6.40 -13.31 7.93
N SER A 130 5.98 -13.86 9.07
CA SER A 130 5.52 -13.12 10.25
C SER A 130 6.48 -13.38 11.41
N TYR A 131 6.80 -12.35 12.18
CA TYR A 131 7.67 -12.43 13.35
C TYR A 131 6.84 -12.39 14.61
N ARG A 132 6.95 -13.40 15.47
CA ARG A 132 6.11 -13.55 16.66
C ARG A 132 6.93 -13.37 17.93
N LEU A 133 6.48 -12.54 18.86
CA LEU A 133 7.17 -12.34 20.13
C LEU A 133 7.20 -13.65 20.93
N LEU A 134 8.37 -13.98 21.49
CA LEU A 134 8.57 -15.16 22.34
C LEU A 134 8.20 -14.92 23.80
N ASP A 135 8.39 -13.70 24.30
CA ASP A 135 8.08 -13.34 25.68
C ASP A 135 6.66 -12.75 25.80
N GLU A 136 5.87 -13.28 26.72
CA GLU A 136 4.52 -12.77 27.00
C GLU A 136 4.55 -11.39 27.69
N LYS A 137 5.64 -11.05 28.40
CA LYS A 137 5.79 -9.78 29.12
C LYS A 137 5.93 -8.55 28.21
N THR A 138 6.26 -8.76 26.93
CA THR A 138 6.40 -7.67 25.95
C THR A 138 5.20 -7.55 25.01
N ARG A 139 4.10 -8.28 25.29
CA ARG A 139 2.86 -8.19 24.51
C ARG A 139 2.13 -6.87 24.81
N PRO A 140 1.67 -6.15 23.79
CA PRO A 140 0.82 -4.97 23.97
C PRO A 140 -0.56 -5.36 24.51
N GLU A 141 -1.26 -4.41 25.14
CA GLU A 141 -2.66 -4.59 25.55
C GLU A 141 -3.59 -4.83 24.36
N THR A 142 -3.36 -4.10 23.27
CA THR A 142 -4.01 -4.36 21.99
C THR A 142 -3.53 -5.71 21.47
N PRO A 143 -4.43 -6.67 21.19
CA PRO A 143 -4.03 -8.00 20.77
C PRO A 143 -3.13 -7.97 19.54
N LEU A 144 -2.08 -8.79 19.54
CA LEU A 144 -1.43 -9.15 18.29
C LEU A 144 -2.42 -9.93 17.41
N ALA A 145 -2.15 -10.04 16.10
CA ALA A 145 -3.00 -10.81 15.19
C ALA A 145 -3.30 -12.21 15.77
N LEU A 146 -4.36 -12.91 15.33
CA LEU A 146 -4.70 -14.26 15.82
C LEU A 146 -3.51 -15.24 15.83
N SER A 147 -2.52 -15.00 14.97
CA SER A 147 -1.25 -15.73 14.86
C SER A 147 -0.06 -15.13 15.65
N GLY A 148 -0.20 -14.01 16.34
CA GLY A 148 0.77 -13.42 17.27
C GLY A 148 1.91 -12.61 16.63
N GLY A 149 1.76 -12.18 15.37
CA GLY A 149 2.83 -11.50 14.62
C GLY A 149 2.96 -10.00 14.92
N VAL A 150 4.17 -9.44 14.84
CA VAL A 150 4.44 -7.98 14.90
C VAL A 150 4.56 -7.41 13.49
N ALA A 151 4.12 -6.16 13.30
CA ALA A 151 4.25 -5.43 12.04
C ALA A 151 5.69 -4.97 11.76
N ASN A 152 6.43 -4.63 12.82
CA ASN A 152 7.82 -4.19 12.73
C ASN A 152 8.59 -4.67 13.96
N CYS A 153 9.78 -5.22 13.77
CA CYS A 153 10.63 -5.68 14.87
C CYS A 153 11.44 -4.54 15.50
N HIS A 154 11.41 -3.32 14.95
CA HIS A 154 12.07 -2.10 15.45
C HIS A 154 13.58 -2.27 15.74
N ARG A 155 14.23 -3.14 14.97
CA ARG A 155 15.65 -3.53 15.17
C ARG A 155 15.93 -4.09 16.57
N ALA A 156 14.92 -4.61 17.26
CA ALA A 156 15.08 -5.32 18.51
C ALA A 156 15.90 -6.62 18.32
N PRO A 157 16.52 -7.16 19.39
CA PRO A 157 17.31 -8.38 19.31
C PRO A 157 16.55 -9.54 18.66
N ALA A 158 17.18 -10.23 17.71
CA ALA A 158 16.53 -11.30 16.94
C ALA A 158 15.96 -12.43 17.84
N GLY A 159 16.61 -12.70 18.97
CA GLY A 159 16.17 -13.69 19.96
C GLY A 159 14.84 -13.36 20.66
N TRP A 160 14.25 -12.18 20.44
CA TRP A 160 12.90 -11.86 20.94
C TRP A 160 11.80 -12.46 20.06
N PHE A 161 12.13 -12.92 18.85
CA PHE A 161 11.15 -13.32 17.85
C PHE A 161 11.35 -14.75 17.38
N ARG A 162 10.23 -15.45 17.19
CA ARG A 162 10.16 -16.63 16.34
C ARG A 162 9.70 -16.22 14.95
N LYS A 163 10.53 -16.49 13.95
CA LYS A 163 10.16 -16.34 12.54
C LYS A 163 9.21 -17.47 12.14
N HIS A 164 8.07 -17.12 11.54
CA HIS A 164 7.04 -18.05 11.10
C HIS A 164 6.64 -17.75 9.65
N MET A 165 6.76 -18.71 8.75
CA MET A 165 6.21 -18.59 7.40
C MET A 165 4.74 -19.03 7.43
N LEU A 166 3.81 -18.07 7.35
CA LEU A 166 2.38 -18.33 7.28
C LEU A 166 2.08 -19.33 6.17
N SER A 167 1.28 -20.34 6.49
CA SER A 167 0.74 -21.27 5.50
C SER A 167 -0.31 -20.57 4.62
N ILE A 168 -0.68 -21.25 3.53
CA ILE A 168 -1.77 -20.79 2.67
C ILE A 168 -3.06 -20.73 3.49
N ASP A 169 -3.38 -21.78 4.25
CA ASP A 169 -4.58 -21.86 5.09
C ASP A 169 -4.63 -20.77 6.17
N GLU A 170 -3.51 -20.52 6.87
CA GLU A 170 -3.43 -19.41 7.83
C GLU A 170 -3.69 -18.06 7.16
N THR A 171 -3.17 -17.87 5.95
CA THR A 171 -3.32 -16.63 5.18
C THR A 171 -4.75 -16.44 4.68
N VAL A 172 -5.34 -17.49 4.09
CA VAL A 172 -6.73 -17.51 3.64
C VAL A 172 -7.67 -17.26 4.81
N ALA A 173 -7.51 -17.96 5.93
CA ALA A 173 -8.38 -17.78 7.10
C ALA A 173 -8.33 -16.35 7.66
N ALA A 174 -7.14 -15.75 7.75
CA ALA A 174 -6.98 -14.38 8.25
C ALA A 174 -7.63 -13.35 7.31
N LEU A 175 -7.35 -13.47 6.00
CA LEU A 175 -7.88 -12.55 4.99
C LEU A 175 -9.39 -12.72 4.81
N ASP A 176 -9.91 -13.94 4.76
CA ASP A 176 -11.33 -14.24 4.61
C ASP A 176 -12.17 -13.62 5.74
N ASN A 177 -11.75 -13.85 7.00
CA ASN A 177 -12.38 -13.24 8.15
C ASN A 177 -12.34 -11.69 8.07
N THR A 178 -11.20 -11.13 7.67
CA THR A 178 -11.05 -9.67 7.55
C THR A 178 -11.95 -9.10 6.45
N VAL A 179 -12.01 -9.75 5.29
CA VAL A 179 -12.90 -9.36 4.18
C VAL A 179 -14.36 -9.38 4.59
N HIS A 180 -14.80 -10.42 5.32
CA HIS A 180 -16.16 -10.49 5.84
C HIS A 180 -16.49 -9.32 6.78
N GLN A 181 -15.57 -8.94 7.68
CA GLN A 181 -15.77 -7.80 8.58
C GLN A 181 -15.74 -6.46 7.82
N LEU A 182 -14.86 -6.32 6.82
CA LEU A 182 -14.79 -5.14 5.96
C LEU A 182 -16.10 -4.92 5.20
N PHE A 183 -16.69 -5.97 4.61
CA PHE A 183 -17.96 -5.85 3.90
C PHE A 183 -19.16 -5.60 4.82
N ARG A 184 -19.09 -6.03 6.09
CA ARG A 184 -20.08 -5.63 7.10
C ARG A 184 -19.94 -4.15 7.47
N PHE A 185 -18.71 -3.66 7.57
CA PHE A 185 -18.42 -2.27 7.91
C PHE A 185 -18.74 -1.29 6.77
N ASN A 186 -18.35 -1.64 5.54
CA ASN A 186 -18.63 -0.89 4.32
C ASN A 186 -19.09 -1.86 3.21
N PRO A 187 -20.41 -2.04 3.02
CA PRO A 187 -20.97 -2.96 2.01
C PRO A 187 -20.66 -2.59 0.55
N ARG A 188 -20.26 -1.34 0.28
CA ARG A 188 -19.94 -0.85 -1.07
C ARG A 188 -18.46 -1.06 -1.44
N LEU A 189 -17.62 -1.35 -0.45
CA LEU A 189 -16.18 -1.49 -0.63
C LEU A 189 -15.85 -2.57 -1.66
N ARG A 190 -14.93 -2.26 -2.56
CA ARG A 190 -14.27 -3.20 -3.46
C ARG A 190 -12.82 -3.36 -3.05
N ILE A 191 -12.28 -4.58 -3.16
CA ILE A 191 -10.91 -4.86 -2.71
C ILE A 191 -10.08 -5.36 -3.88
N ILE A 192 -8.93 -4.72 -4.11
CA ILE A 192 -7.93 -5.16 -5.06
C ILE A 192 -6.76 -5.74 -4.27
N PHE A 193 -6.52 -7.03 -4.42
CA PHE A 193 -5.31 -7.68 -3.96
C PHE A 193 -4.21 -7.56 -5.00
N THR A 194 -2.98 -7.42 -4.53
CA THR A 194 -1.78 -7.53 -5.34
C THR A 194 -0.63 -8.06 -4.49
N VAL A 195 0.32 -8.75 -5.12
CA VAL A 195 1.56 -9.17 -4.48
C VAL A 195 2.66 -8.20 -4.87
N SER A 196 3.42 -7.72 -3.88
CA SER A 196 4.51 -6.78 -4.10
C SER A 196 5.61 -7.39 -4.98
N PRO A 197 6.12 -6.69 -6.00
CA PRO A 197 7.27 -7.13 -6.79
C PRO A 197 8.60 -7.03 -6.04
N VAL A 198 8.64 -6.36 -4.89
CA VAL A 198 9.85 -6.17 -4.09
C VAL A 198 10.32 -7.52 -3.53
N ARG A 199 11.61 -7.82 -3.70
CA ARG A 199 12.24 -9.08 -3.25
C ARG A 199 12.70 -8.98 -1.78
N HIS A 200 12.20 -9.86 -0.92
CA HIS A 200 12.65 -9.97 0.47
C HIS A 200 13.91 -10.83 0.58
N ILE A 201 15.04 -10.33 0.07
CA ILE A 201 16.28 -11.12 -0.05
C ILE A 201 16.93 -11.50 1.29
N ARG A 202 16.59 -10.81 2.39
CA ARG A 202 17.11 -11.12 3.74
C ARG A 202 16.81 -12.55 4.17
N ASP A 203 15.73 -13.13 3.66
CA ASP A 203 15.31 -14.49 3.97
C ASP A 203 15.90 -15.53 3.01
N GLY A 204 16.63 -15.09 1.97
CA GLY A 204 17.12 -15.93 0.88
C GLY A 204 16.15 -16.01 -0.29
N VAL A 205 16.68 -16.22 -1.50
CA VAL A 205 15.90 -16.18 -2.75
C VAL A 205 14.85 -17.31 -2.80
N VAL A 206 15.20 -18.50 -2.33
CA VAL A 206 14.29 -19.66 -2.27
C VAL A 206 13.09 -19.35 -1.38
N ASP A 207 13.36 -18.84 -0.18
CA ASP A 207 12.33 -18.52 0.81
C ASP A 207 11.48 -17.31 0.40
N ASN A 208 12.06 -16.31 -0.28
CA ASN A 208 11.30 -15.26 -0.91
C ASN A 208 10.31 -15.82 -1.95
N ASN A 209 10.76 -16.71 -2.83
CA ASN A 209 9.87 -17.29 -3.85
C ASN A 209 8.78 -18.16 -3.24
N ARG A 210 9.10 -18.99 -2.24
CA ARG A 210 8.11 -19.75 -1.46
C ARG A 210 7.08 -18.84 -0.80
N SER A 211 7.57 -17.74 -0.21
CA SER A 211 6.74 -16.73 0.42
C SER A 211 5.77 -16.07 -0.57
N LYS A 212 6.24 -15.65 -1.75
CA LYS A 212 5.39 -15.06 -2.81
C LYS A 212 4.39 -16.07 -3.37
N ALA A 213 4.82 -17.32 -3.63
CA ALA A 213 3.94 -18.38 -4.12
C ALA A 213 2.75 -18.65 -3.17
N ARG A 214 3.01 -18.66 -1.85
CA ARG A 214 1.94 -18.80 -0.85
C ARG A 214 0.96 -17.62 -0.85
N LEU A 215 1.46 -16.40 -1.02
CA LEU A 215 0.61 -15.20 -1.10
C LEU A 215 -0.27 -15.24 -2.35
N LEU A 216 0.32 -15.58 -3.51
CA LEU A 216 -0.41 -15.70 -4.78
C LEU A 216 -1.54 -16.72 -4.67
N GLU A 217 -1.24 -17.92 -4.18
CA GLU A 217 -2.23 -18.97 -4.03
C GLU A 217 -3.37 -18.57 -3.07
N ALA A 218 -3.03 -17.99 -1.92
CA ALA A 218 -4.03 -17.54 -0.96
C ALA A 218 -4.92 -16.42 -1.52
N VAL A 219 -4.35 -15.47 -2.26
CA VAL A 219 -5.10 -14.39 -2.90
C VAL A 219 -6.03 -14.93 -3.99
N HIS A 220 -5.56 -15.83 -4.85
CA HIS A 220 -6.40 -16.41 -5.90
C HIS A 220 -7.54 -17.25 -5.32
N HIS A 221 -7.29 -17.98 -4.22
CA HIS A 221 -8.35 -18.68 -3.50
C HIS A 221 -9.48 -17.72 -3.05
N LEU A 222 -9.12 -16.54 -2.52
CA LEU A 222 -10.10 -15.55 -2.06
C LEU A 222 -10.82 -14.85 -3.21
N VAL A 223 -10.08 -14.43 -4.24
CA VAL A 223 -10.64 -13.72 -5.40
C VAL A 223 -11.68 -14.59 -6.12
N ALA A 224 -11.50 -15.91 -6.13
CA ALA A 224 -12.49 -16.84 -6.69
C ALA A 224 -13.79 -16.97 -5.86
N LYS A 225 -13.81 -16.47 -4.61
CA LYS A 225 -14.92 -16.65 -3.67
C LYS A 225 -15.94 -15.49 -3.68
N PHE A 226 -15.55 -14.29 -4.13
CA PHE A 226 -16.39 -13.10 -4.04
C PHE A 226 -16.28 -12.19 -5.27
N ASP A 227 -17.41 -11.71 -5.79
CA ASP A 227 -17.47 -10.85 -7.00
C ASP A 227 -16.91 -9.43 -6.80
N LYS A 228 -16.57 -9.05 -5.55
CA LYS A 228 -16.04 -7.73 -5.17
C LYS A 228 -14.53 -7.74 -4.89
N LEU A 229 -13.88 -8.88 -5.09
CA LEU A 229 -12.45 -9.05 -4.90
C LEU A 229 -11.77 -9.19 -6.27
N TYR A 230 -10.67 -8.48 -6.43
CA TYR A 230 -9.93 -8.47 -7.69
C TYR A 230 -8.46 -8.74 -7.43
N TYR A 231 -7.78 -9.31 -8.41
CA TYR A 231 -6.33 -9.43 -8.41
C TYR A 231 -5.72 -8.51 -9.45
N PHE A 232 -4.73 -7.72 -9.06
CA PHE A 232 -3.90 -6.94 -9.98
C PHE A 232 -2.46 -7.49 -9.99
N PRO A 233 -1.93 -7.91 -11.15
CA PRO A 233 -0.68 -8.67 -11.23
C PRO A 233 0.58 -7.79 -11.20
N SER A 234 0.79 -7.02 -10.12
CA SER A 234 1.96 -6.13 -10.03
C SER A 234 3.29 -6.91 -9.90
N TYR A 235 3.24 -8.08 -9.28
CA TYR A 235 4.40 -8.97 -9.15
C TYR A 235 4.86 -9.46 -10.53
N GLU A 236 3.94 -10.01 -11.32
CA GLU A 236 4.19 -10.58 -12.63
C GLU A 236 4.58 -9.49 -13.65
N LEU A 237 3.97 -8.30 -13.58
CA LEU A 237 4.38 -7.17 -14.44
C LEU A 237 5.87 -6.86 -14.29
N VAL A 238 6.40 -6.85 -13.06
CA VAL A 238 7.83 -6.55 -12.84
C VAL A 238 8.71 -7.77 -13.04
N VAL A 239 8.34 -8.90 -12.44
CA VAL A 239 9.18 -10.10 -12.41
C VAL A 239 9.15 -10.85 -13.74
N ASP A 240 8.01 -10.88 -14.43
CA ASP A 240 7.78 -11.67 -15.64
C ASP A 240 7.65 -10.87 -16.95
N ILE A 241 7.23 -9.60 -16.90
CA ILE A 241 7.14 -8.79 -18.13
C ILE A 241 8.38 -7.94 -18.32
N LEU A 242 8.83 -7.24 -17.28
CA LEU A 242 10.03 -6.40 -17.36
C LEU A 242 11.33 -7.20 -17.34
N ARG A 243 11.45 -8.23 -16.47
CA ARG A 243 12.50 -9.29 -16.45
C ARG A 243 13.98 -8.89 -16.46
N ASP A 244 14.30 -7.61 -16.44
CA ASP A 244 15.66 -7.08 -16.59
C ASP A 244 16.08 -6.26 -15.36
N HIS A 245 17.35 -6.39 -14.94
CA HIS A 245 17.92 -5.66 -13.80
C HIS A 245 17.86 -4.13 -13.97
N ARG A 246 17.78 -3.61 -15.21
CA ARG A 246 17.59 -2.18 -15.50
C ARG A 246 16.32 -1.59 -14.90
N PHE A 247 15.37 -2.42 -14.48
CA PHE A 247 14.11 -2.04 -13.87
C PHE A 247 14.14 -2.06 -12.33
N TYR A 248 15.29 -2.37 -11.75
CA TYR A 248 15.51 -2.32 -10.31
C TYR A 248 16.33 -1.08 -9.95
N ALA A 249 16.20 -0.63 -8.70
CA ALA A 249 17.00 0.42 -8.11
C ALA A 249 18.43 -0.09 -7.84
N GLU A 250 19.28 0.78 -7.30
CA GLU A 250 20.69 0.48 -7.00
C GLU A 250 20.88 -0.73 -6.07
N ASP A 251 19.88 -1.04 -5.24
CA ASP A 251 19.89 -2.20 -4.36
C ASP A 251 19.53 -3.53 -5.04
N LEU A 252 19.17 -3.49 -6.32
CA LEU A 252 18.75 -4.62 -7.15
C LEU A 252 17.55 -5.41 -6.58
N VAL A 253 16.78 -4.78 -5.68
CA VAL A 253 15.68 -5.40 -4.94
C VAL A 253 14.38 -4.64 -5.18
N HIS A 254 14.41 -3.32 -5.11
CA HIS A 254 13.23 -2.48 -5.32
C HIS A 254 13.08 -2.14 -6.79
N PRO A 255 11.85 -2.12 -7.35
CA PRO A 255 11.61 -1.58 -8.68
C PRO A 255 11.96 -0.09 -8.73
N ASN A 256 12.56 0.37 -9.83
CA ASN A 256 12.87 1.78 -10.02
C ASN A 256 11.67 2.59 -10.55
N TYR A 257 11.88 3.87 -10.85
CA TYR A 257 10.83 4.76 -11.36
C TYR A 257 10.20 4.27 -12.67
N GLN A 258 11.00 3.71 -13.58
CA GLN A 258 10.46 3.19 -14.86
C GLN A 258 9.55 1.98 -14.61
N ALA A 259 9.95 1.07 -13.72
CA ALA A 259 9.18 -0.11 -13.38
C ALA A 259 7.88 0.23 -12.64
N THR A 260 7.94 1.13 -11.66
CA THR A 260 6.75 1.60 -10.94
C THR A 260 5.78 2.35 -11.87
N GLY A 261 6.30 3.18 -12.78
CA GLY A 261 5.50 3.83 -13.82
C GLY A 261 4.80 2.84 -14.75
N PHE A 262 5.53 1.80 -15.20
CA PHE A 262 4.97 0.73 -16.02
C PHE A 262 3.80 0.01 -15.33
N VAL A 263 3.95 -0.31 -14.05
CA VAL A 263 2.87 -0.92 -13.26
C VAL A 263 1.68 0.03 -13.11
N LEU A 264 1.92 1.31 -12.80
CA LEU A 264 0.87 2.32 -12.66
C LEU A 264 0.07 2.48 -13.96
N GLU A 265 0.73 2.49 -15.12
CA GLU A 265 0.05 2.58 -16.41
C GLU A 265 -0.87 1.40 -16.67
N HIS A 266 -0.43 0.18 -16.35
CA HIS A 266 -1.27 -1.01 -16.43
C HIS A 266 -2.43 -0.95 -15.43
N PHE A 267 -2.18 -0.45 -14.22
CA PHE A 267 -3.21 -0.27 -13.21
C PHE A 267 -4.30 0.70 -13.68
N LEU A 268 -3.92 1.90 -14.13
CA LEU A 268 -4.86 2.89 -14.64
C LEU A 268 -5.60 2.38 -15.87
N LYS A 269 -4.91 1.75 -16.83
CA LYS A 269 -5.55 1.15 -18.00
C LYS A 269 -6.61 0.11 -17.63
N THR A 270 -6.39 -0.65 -16.57
CA THR A 270 -7.30 -1.72 -16.12
C THR A 270 -8.49 -1.15 -15.34
N TYR A 271 -8.22 -0.23 -14.42
CA TYR A 271 -9.19 0.20 -13.43
C TYR A 271 -9.81 1.56 -13.67
N THR A 272 -9.39 2.37 -14.66
CA THR A 272 -10.03 3.66 -14.94
C THR A 272 -10.67 3.70 -16.33
N SER A 273 -11.70 4.54 -16.50
CA SER A 273 -12.41 4.67 -17.77
C SER A 273 -11.54 5.38 -18.83
N GLY A 274 -11.96 5.38 -20.09
CA GLY A 274 -11.31 6.19 -21.13
C GLY A 274 -11.30 7.68 -20.78
N GLU A 275 -12.46 8.19 -20.35
CA GLU A 275 -12.66 9.57 -19.91
C GLU A 275 -11.77 9.95 -18.73
N THR A 276 -11.75 9.11 -17.68
CA THR A 276 -10.87 9.35 -16.52
C THR A 276 -9.40 9.39 -16.97
N ARG A 277 -8.97 8.48 -17.84
CA ARG A 277 -7.57 8.48 -18.34
C ARG A 277 -7.21 9.76 -19.08
N SER A 278 -8.10 10.33 -19.88
CA SER A 278 -7.86 11.62 -20.53
C SER A 278 -7.61 12.74 -19.51
N LEU A 279 -8.43 12.83 -18.46
CA LEU A 279 -8.20 13.77 -17.35
C LEU A 279 -6.84 13.51 -16.66
N LEU A 280 -6.52 12.26 -16.38
CA LEU A 280 -5.25 11.89 -15.74
C LEU A 280 -4.03 12.28 -16.59
N GLU A 281 -4.12 12.20 -17.92
CA GLU A 281 -3.06 12.66 -18.82
C GLU A 281 -2.84 14.17 -18.70
N GLU A 282 -3.91 14.96 -18.61
CA GLU A 282 -3.78 16.41 -18.39
C GLU A 282 -3.16 16.74 -17.04
N LEU A 283 -3.56 16.03 -15.98
CA LEU A 283 -2.97 16.16 -14.65
C LEU A 283 -1.49 15.75 -14.63
N ARG A 284 -1.10 14.70 -15.38
CA ARG A 284 0.32 14.34 -15.55
C ARG A 284 1.10 15.48 -16.18
N MET A 285 0.59 16.08 -17.25
CA MET A 285 1.27 17.18 -17.93
C MET A 285 1.45 18.39 -17.00
N LEU A 286 0.42 18.75 -16.23
CA LEU A 286 0.53 19.81 -15.21
C LEU A 286 1.54 19.47 -14.12
N ASN A 287 1.57 18.22 -13.64
CA ASN A 287 2.54 17.79 -12.65
C ASN A 287 3.98 17.83 -13.17
N ILE A 288 4.21 17.40 -14.42
CA ILE A 288 5.52 17.49 -15.08
C ILE A 288 5.94 18.95 -15.20
N ALA A 289 5.04 19.82 -15.67
CA ALA A 289 5.28 21.25 -15.79
C ALA A 289 5.62 21.89 -14.43
N ARG A 290 4.90 21.51 -13.36
CA ARG A 290 5.13 21.99 -11.99
C ARG A 290 6.47 21.53 -11.42
N LYS A 291 6.90 20.29 -11.73
CA LYS A 291 8.18 19.73 -11.26
C LYS A 291 9.38 20.22 -12.08
N HIS A 292 9.14 20.87 -13.23
CA HIS A 292 10.20 21.38 -14.07
C HIS A 292 10.98 22.50 -13.37
N LYS A 293 12.29 22.28 -13.19
CA LYS A 293 13.20 23.29 -12.64
C LYS A 293 13.75 24.14 -13.79
N ALA A 294 13.21 25.36 -13.94
CA ALA A 294 13.65 26.27 -14.99
C ALA A 294 15.09 26.76 -14.78
N SER A 295 15.87 26.79 -15.85
CA SER A 295 17.26 27.28 -15.81
C SER A 295 17.35 28.78 -15.51
N PHE A 296 16.33 29.56 -15.87
CA PHE A 296 16.26 31.01 -15.66
C PHE A 296 14.87 31.42 -15.15
N PRO A 297 14.59 31.23 -13.84
CA PRO A 297 13.24 31.42 -13.27
C PRO A 297 12.76 32.87 -13.34
N ASP A 298 13.66 33.86 -13.32
CA ASP A 298 13.27 35.28 -13.30
C ASP A 298 12.89 35.86 -14.67
N THR A 299 12.94 35.04 -15.73
CA THR A 299 12.64 35.50 -17.09
C THR A 299 11.14 35.72 -17.30
N GLY A 300 10.80 36.71 -18.14
CA GLY A 300 9.40 36.92 -18.56
C GLY A 300 8.79 35.71 -19.28
N ALA A 301 9.62 34.91 -19.96
CA ALA A 301 9.17 33.66 -20.58
C ALA A 301 8.74 32.62 -19.54
N HIS A 302 9.51 32.44 -18.46
CA HIS A 302 9.13 31.53 -17.38
C HIS A 302 7.87 31.99 -16.66
N ARG A 303 7.73 33.30 -16.37
CA ARG A 303 6.49 33.85 -15.78
C ARG A 303 5.25 33.55 -16.63
N ARG A 304 5.31 33.81 -17.95
CA ARG A 304 4.20 33.50 -18.87
C ARG A 304 3.90 32.00 -18.94
N PHE A 305 4.93 31.15 -18.88
CA PHE A 305 4.74 29.71 -18.80
C PHE A 305 3.97 29.32 -17.53
N MET A 306 4.37 29.84 -16.38
CA MET A 306 3.70 29.57 -15.10
C MET A 306 2.25 30.08 -15.09
N GLU A 307 1.99 31.28 -15.61
CA GLU A 307 0.63 31.84 -15.76
C GLU A 307 -0.24 30.94 -16.65
N ALA A 308 0.30 30.43 -17.76
CA ALA A 308 -0.42 29.51 -18.63
C ALA A 308 -0.73 28.17 -17.96
N GLN A 309 0.20 27.61 -17.17
CA GLN A 309 -0.04 26.39 -16.40
C GLN A 309 -1.08 26.61 -15.29
N LEU A 310 -1.06 27.76 -14.62
CA LEU A 310 -2.04 28.12 -13.61
C LEU A 310 -3.44 28.27 -14.22
N ALA A 311 -3.55 28.98 -15.35
CA ALA A 311 -4.82 29.12 -16.06
C ALA A 311 -5.38 27.74 -16.48
N LYS A 312 -4.52 26.84 -16.99
CA LYS A 312 -4.92 25.47 -17.32
C LYS A 312 -5.39 24.69 -16.09
N ALA A 313 -4.68 24.82 -14.96
CA ALA A 313 -5.06 24.14 -13.71
C ALA A 313 -6.42 24.64 -13.18
N LEU A 314 -6.67 25.95 -13.24
CA LEU A 314 -7.95 26.55 -12.82
C LEU A 314 -9.10 26.10 -13.74
N ALA A 315 -8.89 26.07 -15.05
CA ALA A 315 -9.89 25.57 -15.99
C ALA A 315 -10.23 24.09 -15.76
N LEU A 316 -9.22 23.26 -15.48
CA LEU A 316 -9.45 21.85 -15.12
C LEU A 316 -10.20 21.72 -13.80
N GLN A 317 -9.88 22.54 -12.80
CA GLN A 317 -10.59 22.53 -11.52
C GLN A 317 -12.06 22.98 -11.66
N GLU A 318 -12.34 23.94 -12.54
CA GLU A 318 -13.71 24.38 -12.83
C GLU A 318 -14.51 23.29 -13.57
N ALA A 319 -13.87 22.59 -14.51
CA ALA A 319 -14.49 21.48 -15.24
C ALA A 319 -14.65 20.20 -14.39
N HIS A 320 -13.76 19.99 -13.41
CA HIS A 320 -13.70 18.83 -12.53
C HIS A 320 -13.50 19.29 -11.06
N PRO A 321 -14.57 19.72 -10.37
CA PRO A 321 -14.47 20.30 -9.03
C PRO A 321 -14.25 19.28 -7.91
N GLU A 322 -14.39 17.98 -8.18
CA GLU A 322 -14.15 16.86 -7.25
C GLU A 322 -12.66 16.51 -7.12
#